data_AF-A0A832BCS8-F1
#
_entry.id   AF-A0A832BCS8-F1
#
_cell.length_a   1.000
_cell.length_b   1.000
_cell.length_c   1.000
_cell.angle_alpha   90.00
_cell.angle_beta   90.00
_cell.angle_gamma   90.00
#
_symmetry.space_group_name_H-M   'P 1'
#
loop_
_entity.id
_entity.type
_entity.pdbx_description
1 polymer ?
#
loop_
_entity_poly.entity_id
_entity_poly.type
_entity_poly.pdbx_seq_one_letter_code
_entity_poly.pdbx_strand_id
1 'polypeptide(L)'
;MPAFAGVRGPEQSAPEPSLHERLREEITAWDAVFRSVFRMPPYNPDDLLTRRGLDLYDRMMTDAQVRASINTKRYALLARQWQVFPAVRRRQEQDFRAAMEARDFVEAVLRGLRGPEGSPQDFRRVLFQMMSAFYRGFSVAELVWRVETAGPWAGKYVLAAIKFKNPKQIGFEVDEFLNVRAVTSWTPEHGLITVPRGKCLIYVYNARDELPYGESDLRAVYKHWYSKSRIMEFWNLRLQRFGIPFAYANAPNPSDASGARIL
;
A
#
# COMPACT_ATOMS: atom_id res chain seq x y z
N MET A 1 -55.19 -45.31 -28.48
CA MET A 1 -54.41 -44.06 -28.38
C MET A 1 -53.19 -44.32 -27.50
N PRO A 2 -51.96 -44.37 -28.04
CA PRO A 2 -50.76 -44.42 -27.22
C PRO A 2 -50.14 -43.01 -27.04
N ALA A 3 -49.50 -42.82 -25.90
CA ALA A 3 -48.98 -41.57 -25.39
C ALA A 3 -47.70 -41.10 -26.10
N PHE A 4 -47.60 -39.80 -26.37
CA PHE A 4 -46.39 -39.14 -26.85
C PHE A 4 -45.38 -38.99 -25.71
N ALA A 5 -44.24 -39.68 -25.81
CA ALA A 5 -43.07 -39.46 -24.97
C ALA A 5 -42.32 -38.22 -25.47
N GLY A 6 -42.23 -37.19 -24.63
CA GLY A 6 -41.46 -35.98 -24.92
C GLY A 6 -39.96 -36.24 -24.90
N VAL A 7 -39.31 -36.01 -26.04
CA VAL A 7 -37.85 -36.01 -26.17
C VAL A 7 -37.29 -34.80 -25.42
N ARG A 8 -36.56 -35.02 -24.32
CA ARG A 8 -35.75 -33.97 -23.68
C ARG A 8 -34.54 -33.71 -24.58
N GLY A 9 -34.44 -32.48 -25.09
CA GLY A 9 -33.26 -32.01 -25.82
C GLY A 9 -32.01 -32.00 -24.92
N PRO A 10 -30.80 -32.03 -25.51
CA PRO A 10 -29.55 -32.05 -24.74
C PRO A 10 -29.46 -30.79 -23.87
N GLU A 11 -29.18 -31.02 -22.60
CA GLU A 11 -28.92 -30.00 -21.59
C GLU A 11 -27.73 -29.16 -22.05
N GLN A 12 -27.99 -27.93 -22.50
CA GLN A 12 -26.93 -26.99 -22.87
C GLN A 12 -26.19 -26.63 -21.58
N SER A 13 -25.01 -27.22 -21.38
CA SER A 13 -24.09 -26.83 -20.31
C SER A 13 -23.73 -25.37 -20.53
N ALA A 14 -23.84 -24.56 -19.46
CA ALA A 14 -23.51 -23.15 -19.49
C ALA A 14 -22.12 -22.91 -20.10
N PRO A 15 -21.92 -21.84 -20.89
CA PRO A 15 -20.62 -21.54 -21.48
C PRO A 15 -19.58 -21.36 -20.37
N GLU A 16 -18.42 -21.99 -20.52
CA GLU A 16 -17.36 -21.86 -19.51
C GLU A 16 -16.95 -20.39 -19.37
N PRO A 17 -16.85 -19.87 -18.13
CA PRO A 17 -16.51 -18.48 -17.89
C PRO A 17 -15.12 -18.18 -18.46
N SER A 18 -15.00 -17.00 -19.08
CA SER A 18 -13.73 -16.54 -19.63
C SER A 18 -12.67 -16.41 -18.54
N LEU A 19 -11.37 -16.46 -18.89
CA LEU A 19 -10.26 -16.32 -17.94
C LEU A 19 -10.41 -15.08 -17.03
N HIS A 20 -10.90 -13.98 -17.58
CA HIS A 20 -11.14 -12.74 -16.84
C HIS A 20 -12.31 -12.82 -15.85
N GLU A 21 -13.35 -13.57 -16.20
CA GLU A 21 -14.48 -13.83 -15.31
C GLU A 21 -14.08 -14.80 -14.20
N ARG A 22 -13.31 -15.84 -14.53
CA ARG A 22 -12.72 -16.76 -13.53
C ARG A 22 -11.79 -16.04 -12.56
N LEU A 23 -10.92 -15.17 -13.06
CA LEU A 23 -10.05 -14.35 -12.21
C LEU A 23 -10.85 -13.41 -11.31
N ARG A 24 -11.96 -12.84 -11.81
CA ARG A 24 -12.85 -11.99 -11.00
C ARG A 24 -13.62 -12.80 -9.96
N GLU A 25 -14.17 -13.94 -10.33
CA GLU A 25 -14.87 -14.85 -9.43
C GLU A 25 -13.94 -15.39 -8.35
N GLU A 26 -12.71 -15.76 -8.71
CA GLU A 26 -11.66 -16.07 -7.76
C GLU A 26 -11.40 -14.87 -6.84
N ILE A 27 -11.13 -13.66 -7.36
CA ILE A 27 -10.91 -12.44 -6.53
C ILE A 27 -12.08 -12.15 -5.58
N THR A 28 -13.31 -12.41 -6.01
CA THR A 28 -14.51 -12.14 -5.20
C THR A 28 -14.73 -13.23 -4.15
N ALA A 29 -14.46 -14.49 -4.50
CA ALA A 29 -14.41 -15.60 -3.56
C ALA A 29 -13.26 -15.42 -2.55
N TRP A 30 -12.11 -14.90 -2.99
CA TRP A 30 -10.98 -14.50 -2.16
C TRP A 30 -11.42 -13.46 -1.13
N ASP A 31 -12.11 -12.40 -1.55
CA ASP A 31 -12.66 -11.36 -0.64
C ASP A 31 -13.65 -11.93 0.38
N ALA A 32 -14.50 -12.87 -0.03
CA ALA A 32 -15.51 -13.49 0.83
C ALA A 32 -14.90 -14.45 1.87
N VAL A 33 -13.91 -15.25 1.46
CA VAL A 33 -13.13 -16.14 2.36
C VAL A 33 -12.24 -15.33 3.28
N PHE A 34 -11.65 -14.23 2.81
CA PHE A 34 -10.95 -13.27 3.67
C PHE A 34 -11.87 -12.73 4.77
N ARG A 35 -13.10 -12.35 4.42
CA ARG A 35 -14.06 -11.84 5.41
C ARG A 35 -14.55 -12.90 6.40
N SER A 36 -14.61 -14.17 6.01
CA SER A 36 -15.11 -15.25 6.87
C SER A 36 -14.04 -15.90 7.75
N VAL A 37 -12.78 -15.93 7.29
CA VAL A 37 -11.65 -16.54 8.02
C VAL A 37 -10.97 -15.53 8.95
N PHE A 38 -10.95 -14.25 8.59
CA PHE A 38 -10.49 -13.22 9.53
C PHE A 38 -11.59 -12.96 10.56
N ARG A 39 -11.35 -13.28 11.84
CA ARG A 39 -11.91 -12.49 12.95
C ARG A 39 -11.68 -11.03 12.53
N MET A 40 -12.77 -10.26 12.36
CA MET A 40 -12.75 -8.97 11.67
C MET A 40 -11.40 -8.27 11.84
N PRO A 41 -10.68 -7.93 10.75
CA PRO A 41 -9.49 -7.10 10.91
C PRO A 41 -9.90 -5.91 11.78
N PRO A 42 -9.11 -5.52 12.80
CA PRO A 42 -9.53 -4.48 13.70
C PRO A 42 -10.03 -3.30 12.85
N TYR A 43 -11.18 -2.76 13.25
CA TYR A 43 -11.87 -1.73 12.48
C TYR A 43 -10.86 -0.67 11.98
N ASN A 44 -10.64 -0.61 10.66
CA ASN A 44 -9.88 0.51 10.10
C ASN A 44 -10.84 1.71 10.09
N PRO A 45 -10.56 2.76 10.88
CA PRO A 45 -11.47 3.89 11.03
C PRO A 45 -11.63 4.71 9.76
N ASP A 46 -10.78 4.49 8.76
CA ASP A 46 -10.86 5.15 7.47
C ASP A 46 -11.92 4.51 6.55
N ASP A 47 -13.11 5.11 6.56
CA ASP A 47 -14.26 4.71 5.74
C ASP A 47 -13.97 4.66 4.23
N LEU A 48 -13.05 5.51 3.75
CA LEU A 48 -12.64 5.54 2.35
C LEU A 48 -11.90 4.26 1.98
N LEU A 49 -11.01 3.80 2.86
CA LEU A 49 -10.25 2.57 2.67
C LEU A 49 -11.15 1.34 2.76
N THR A 50 -12.14 1.34 3.65
CA THR A 50 -13.14 0.25 3.73
C THR A 50 -13.89 0.09 2.41
N ARG A 51 -14.19 1.19 1.71
CA ARG A 51 -14.98 1.18 0.46
C ARG A 51 -14.16 0.99 -0.81
N ARG A 52 -12.91 1.46 -0.84
CA ARG A 52 -12.07 1.52 -2.06
C ARG A 52 -10.80 0.66 -1.99
N GLY A 53 -10.47 0.12 -0.81
CA GLY A 53 -9.26 -0.64 -0.56
C GLY A 53 -8.02 0.24 -0.40
N LEU A 54 -6.95 -0.35 0.17
CA LEU A 54 -5.64 0.28 0.38
C LEU A 54 -4.96 0.69 -0.94
N ASP A 55 -5.28 0.02 -2.04
CA ASP A 55 -4.79 0.29 -3.40
C ASP A 55 -5.04 1.72 -3.87
N LEU A 56 -6.08 2.36 -3.33
CA LEU A 56 -6.39 3.73 -3.63
C LEU A 56 -5.21 4.67 -3.32
N TYR A 57 -4.56 4.49 -2.17
CA TYR A 57 -3.44 5.34 -1.78
C TYR A 57 -2.18 5.08 -2.61
N ASP A 58 -1.94 3.84 -3.01
CA ASP A 58 -0.87 3.52 -3.97
C ASP A 58 -1.15 4.16 -5.34
N ARG A 59 -2.42 4.19 -5.78
CA ARG A 59 -2.83 4.88 -7.00
C ARG A 59 -2.67 6.39 -6.88
N MET A 60 -3.02 7.00 -5.76
CA MET A 60 -2.80 8.44 -5.54
C MET A 60 -1.31 8.80 -5.59
N MET A 61 -0.43 7.92 -5.14
CA MET A 61 1.02 8.09 -5.23
C MET A 61 1.56 8.02 -6.67
N THR A 62 0.75 7.72 -7.70
CA THR A 62 1.16 7.88 -9.10
C THR A 62 1.05 9.33 -9.58
N ASP A 63 0.27 10.17 -8.89
CA ASP A 63 0.18 11.60 -9.18
C ASP A 63 1.48 12.33 -8.80
N ALA A 64 2.01 13.12 -9.73
CA ALA A 64 3.30 13.79 -9.57
C ALA A 64 3.32 14.75 -8.37
N GLN A 65 2.25 15.52 -8.15
CA GLN A 65 2.18 16.50 -7.07
C GLN A 65 2.04 15.83 -5.71
N VAL A 66 1.21 14.78 -5.62
CA VAL A 66 1.07 13.97 -4.40
C VAL A 66 2.40 13.32 -4.03
N ARG A 67 3.04 12.64 -4.99
CA ARG A 67 4.33 11.98 -4.78
C ARG A 67 5.42 12.96 -4.38
N ALA A 68 5.52 14.11 -5.05
CA ALA A 68 6.49 15.14 -4.73
C ALA A 68 6.30 15.64 -3.29
N SER A 69 5.07 15.96 -2.89
CA SER A 69 4.78 16.49 -1.55
C SER A 69 5.12 15.50 -0.43
N ILE A 70 4.70 14.24 -0.58
CA ILE A 70 5.00 13.17 0.38
C ILE A 70 6.51 12.91 0.45
N ASN A 71 7.19 12.85 -0.70
CA ASN A 71 8.64 12.61 -0.71
C ASN A 71 9.42 13.79 -0.12
N THR A 72 9.01 15.03 -0.36
CA THR A 72 9.61 16.20 0.29
C THR A 72 9.52 16.09 1.81
N LYS A 73 8.36 15.73 2.35
CA LYS A 73 8.19 15.49 3.79
C LYS A 73 9.13 14.38 4.32
N ARG A 74 9.24 13.27 3.60
CA ARG A 74 10.12 12.15 3.97
C ARG A 74 11.60 12.53 3.92
N TYR A 75 12.02 13.23 2.87
CA TYR A 75 13.40 13.69 2.73
C TYR A 75 13.75 14.76 3.75
N ALA A 76 12.81 15.65 4.12
CA ALA A 76 13.03 16.64 5.17
C ALA A 76 13.36 15.98 6.52
N LEU A 77 12.70 14.86 6.86
CA LEU A 77 13.01 14.10 8.06
C LEU A 77 14.38 13.39 7.97
N LEU A 78 14.75 12.89 6.79
CA LEU A 78 16.04 12.22 6.56
C LEU A 78 17.20 13.16 6.26
N ALA A 79 16.95 14.48 6.21
CA ALA A 79 17.98 15.47 5.91
C ALA A 79 19.08 15.49 6.98
N ARG A 80 18.72 15.18 8.24
CA ARG A 80 19.67 15.02 9.33
C ARG A 80 20.20 13.60 9.38
N GLN A 81 21.50 13.46 9.65
CA GLN A 81 22.09 12.16 9.88
C GLN A 81 21.54 11.55 11.18
N TRP A 82 21.28 10.25 11.15
CA TRP A 82 20.92 9.51 12.35
C TRP A 82 22.14 9.34 13.25
N GLN A 83 21.90 9.32 14.56
CA GLN A 83 22.94 9.13 15.57
C GLN A 83 22.40 8.21 16.67
N VAL A 84 23.26 7.36 17.21
CA VAL A 84 22.95 6.53 18.39
C VAL A 84 23.61 7.18 19.59
N PHE A 85 22.79 7.52 20.58
CA PHE A 85 23.23 8.07 21.85
C PHE A 85 23.32 6.96 22.90
N PRO A 86 24.36 6.95 23.75
CA PRO A 86 24.42 6.03 24.87
C PRO A 86 23.35 6.37 25.90
N ALA A 87 22.87 5.36 26.63
CA ALA A 87 21.91 5.54 27.72
C ALA A 87 22.49 6.37 28.87
N VAL A 88 23.79 6.21 29.14
CA VAL A 88 24.56 6.95 30.15
C VAL A 88 25.57 7.86 29.44
N ARG A 89 25.59 9.14 29.79
CA ARG A 89 26.44 10.16 29.11
C ARG A 89 27.60 10.65 29.96
N ARG A 90 27.49 10.61 31.28
CA ARG A 90 28.53 11.13 32.17
C ARG A 90 29.52 10.03 32.51
N ARG A 91 30.80 10.34 32.38
CA ARG A 91 31.90 9.38 32.60
C ARG A 91 31.97 8.87 34.04
N GLN A 92 31.47 9.64 34.99
CA GLN A 92 31.49 9.33 36.42
C GLN A 92 30.34 8.41 36.86
N GLU A 93 29.34 8.20 36.00
CA GLU A 93 28.19 7.35 36.32
C GLU A 93 28.56 5.86 36.18
N GLN A 94 27.95 5.04 37.04
CA GLN A 94 28.03 3.59 36.94
C GLN A 94 27.54 3.14 35.55
N ASP A 95 28.13 2.08 35.01
CA ASP A 95 27.79 1.51 33.70
C ASP A 95 28.10 2.38 32.47
N PHE A 96 28.80 3.52 32.61
CA PHE A 96 29.21 4.36 31.47
C PHE A 96 29.93 3.56 30.37
N ARG A 97 30.86 2.67 30.74
CA ARG A 97 31.59 1.83 29.78
C ARG A 97 30.67 0.87 29.03
N ALA A 98 29.75 0.21 29.74
CA ALA A 98 28.79 -0.71 29.14
C ALA A 98 27.81 0.03 28.21
N ALA A 99 27.38 1.24 28.59
CA ALA A 99 26.52 2.07 27.76
C ALA A 99 27.21 2.52 26.45
N MET A 100 28.51 2.85 26.51
CA MET A 100 29.30 3.18 25.32
C MET A 100 29.47 1.95 24.41
N GLU A 101 29.78 0.79 24.98
CA GLU A 101 29.90 -0.46 24.22
C GLU A 101 28.58 -0.85 23.54
N ALA A 102 27.45 -0.74 24.25
CA ALA A 102 26.13 -0.99 23.69
C ALA A 102 25.79 0.00 22.56
N ARG A 103 26.16 1.27 22.71
CA ARG A 103 25.98 2.30 21.67
C ARG A 103 26.79 1.95 20.42
N ASP A 104 28.05 1.57 20.58
CA ASP A 104 28.94 1.22 19.46
C ASP A 104 28.48 -0.08 18.77
N PHE A 105 27.98 -1.04 19.54
CA PHE A 105 27.35 -2.26 19.01
C PHE A 105 26.12 -1.94 18.17
N VAL A 106 25.16 -1.17 18.71
CA VAL A 106 23.94 -0.80 17.99
C VAL A 106 24.26 0.00 16.74
N GLU A 107 25.18 0.96 16.81
CA GLU A 107 25.61 1.74 15.64
C GLU A 107 26.24 0.84 14.56
N ALA A 108 27.10 -0.11 14.94
CA ALA A 108 27.69 -1.06 14.01
C ALA A 108 26.64 -1.96 13.35
N VAL A 109 25.67 -2.46 14.13
CA VAL A 109 24.56 -3.29 13.61
C VAL A 109 23.70 -2.51 12.61
N LEU A 110 23.32 -1.27 12.94
CA LEU A 110 22.50 -0.43 12.05
C LEU A 110 23.24 -0.06 10.74
N ARG A 111 24.55 0.18 10.80
CA ARG A 111 25.39 0.39 9.60
C ARG A 111 25.59 -0.91 8.80
N GLY A 112 25.50 -2.06 9.47
CA GLY A 112 25.70 -3.39 8.91
C GLY A 112 24.45 -4.04 8.30
N LEU A 113 23.32 -3.33 8.24
CA LEU A 113 22.07 -3.89 7.71
C LEU A 113 22.23 -4.39 6.26
N ARG A 114 21.49 -5.46 5.94
CA ARG A 114 21.44 -6.09 4.63
C ARG A 114 20.04 -6.00 4.03
N GLY A 115 20.00 -5.77 2.72
CA GLY A 115 18.79 -5.79 1.93
C GLY A 115 18.28 -7.20 1.66
N PRO A 116 17.13 -7.33 0.97
CA PRO A 116 16.50 -8.63 0.65
C PRO A 116 17.43 -9.60 -0.09
N GLU A 117 18.29 -9.08 -0.96
CA GLU A 117 19.26 -9.83 -1.77
C GLU A 117 20.62 -10.02 -1.06
N GLY A 118 20.73 -9.63 0.21
CA GLY A 118 22.00 -9.68 0.96
C GLY A 118 22.96 -8.53 0.67
N SER A 119 22.60 -7.58 -0.20
CA SER A 119 23.39 -6.38 -0.47
C SER A 119 23.42 -5.41 0.72
N PRO A 120 24.50 -4.61 0.90
CA PRO A 120 24.54 -3.59 1.94
C PRO A 120 23.36 -2.61 1.82
N GLN A 121 22.69 -2.32 2.94
CA GLN A 121 21.55 -1.41 2.97
C GLN A 121 21.77 -0.30 3.99
N ASP A 122 21.75 0.95 3.51
CA ASP A 122 21.77 2.12 4.40
C ASP A 122 20.48 2.17 5.23
N PHE A 123 20.63 2.36 6.54
CA PHE A 123 19.53 2.53 7.47
C PHE A 123 18.59 3.69 7.07
N ARG A 124 19.08 4.75 6.42
CA ARG A 124 18.20 5.82 5.90
C ARG A 124 17.18 5.31 4.89
N ARG A 125 17.55 4.30 4.07
CA ARG A 125 16.62 3.67 3.11
C ARG A 125 15.56 2.84 3.84
N VAL A 126 15.92 2.19 4.94
CA VAL A 126 14.96 1.49 5.83
C VAL A 126 13.98 2.49 6.42
N LEU A 127 14.47 3.60 7.00
CA LEU A 127 13.62 4.67 7.52
C LEU A 127 12.72 5.27 6.44
N PHE A 128 13.26 5.48 5.23
CA PHE A 128 12.48 5.90 4.07
C PHE A 128 11.32 4.94 3.82
N GLN A 129 11.57 3.62 3.74
CA GLN A 129 10.52 2.61 3.54
C GLN A 129 9.51 2.57 4.70
N MET A 130 9.96 2.72 5.94
CA MET A 130 9.07 2.78 7.11
C MET A 130 8.10 3.96 7.06
N MET A 131 8.54 5.10 6.54
CA MET A 131 7.69 6.26 6.29
C MET A 131 6.67 6.06 5.16
N SER A 132 6.55 4.86 4.57
CA SER A 132 5.37 4.50 3.79
C SER A 132 4.07 4.61 4.59
N ALA A 133 4.16 4.54 5.92
CA ALA A 133 3.07 4.83 6.83
C ALA A 133 2.45 6.23 6.61
N PHE A 134 3.19 7.23 6.11
CA PHE A 134 2.62 8.58 5.89
C PHE A 134 1.50 8.58 4.87
N TYR A 135 1.57 7.71 3.87
CA TYR A 135 0.55 7.61 2.83
C TYR A 135 -0.33 6.36 2.95
N ARG A 136 0.01 5.40 3.82
CA ARG A 136 -0.80 4.18 4.07
C ARG A 136 -1.41 4.08 5.47
N GLY A 137 -1.08 5.01 6.38
CA GLY A 137 -1.47 4.99 7.79
C GLY A 137 -0.52 4.17 8.68
N PHE A 138 0.02 3.04 8.18
CA PHE A 138 0.95 2.21 8.94
C PHE A 138 1.98 1.52 8.04
N SER A 139 3.04 1.01 8.66
CA SER A 139 4.08 0.21 8.01
C SER A 139 4.51 -0.93 8.94
N VAL A 140 4.69 -2.12 8.38
CA VAL A 140 5.11 -3.32 9.10
C VAL A 140 6.34 -3.91 8.44
N ALA A 141 7.33 -4.27 9.26
CA ALA A 141 8.49 -5.02 8.84
C ALA A 141 8.78 -6.18 9.79
N GLU A 142 9.34 -7.25 9.25
CA GLU A 142 9.86 -8.38 10.01
C GLU A 142 11.36 -8.15 10.31
N LEU A 143 11.75 -8.42 11.55
CA LEU A 143 13.12 -8.34 12.03
C LEU A 143 13.81 -9.70 11.82
N VAL A 144 14.86 -9.71 11.01
CA VAL A 144 15.66 -10.91 10.74
C VAL A 144 16.94 -10.86 11.56
N TRP A 145 17.13 -11.86 12.41
CA TRP A 145 18.28 -11.97 13.29
C TRP A 145 19.29 -12.98 12.74
N ARG A 146 20.58 -12.76 13.02
CA ARG A 146 21.68 -13.67 12.69
C ARG A 146 22.69 -13.67 13.83
N VAL A 147 23.41 -14.77 14.02
CA VAL A 147 24.60 -14.79 14.88
C VAL A 147 25.79 -14.28 14.09
N GLU A 148 26.48 -13.26 14.60
CA GLU A 148 27.68 -12.73 13.96
C GLU A 148 28.83 -13.73 14.08
N THR A 149 29.52 -14.02 12.98
CA THR A 149 30.55 -15.07 12.93
C THR A 149 31.97 -14.52 12.98
N ALA A 150 32.16 -13.23 12.70
CA ALA A 150 33.47 -12.60 12.63
C ALA A 150 33.45 -11.13 13.09
N GLY A 151 34.63 -10.59 13.38
CA GLY A 151 34.82 -9.20 13.83
C GLY A 151 34.60 -9.00 15.34
N PRO A 152 34.56 -7.74 15.80
CA PRO A 152 34.51 -7.39 17.23
C PRO A 152 33.29 -7.94 17.98
N TRP A 153 32.23 -8.27 17.24
CA TRP A 153 30.94 -8.69 17.78
C TRP A 153 30.63 -10.17 17.52
N ALA A 154 31.65 -10.98 17.16
CA ALA A 154 31.48 -12.41 16.92
C ALA A 154 30.82 -13.13 18.12
N GLY A 155 29.90 -14.05 17.83
CA GLY A 155 29.09 -14.77 18.82
C GLY A 155 27.86 -14.02 19.34
N LYS A 156 27.65 -12.75 18.95
CA LYS A 156 26.45 -11.98 19.34
C LYS A 156 25.33 -12.12 18.31
N TYR A 157 24.07 -12.01 18.77
CA TYR A 157 22.92 -11.86 17.87
C TYR A 157 22.86 -10.44 17.33
N VAL A 158 22.85 -10.30 16.01
CA VAL A 158 22.76 -9.02 15.31
C VAL A 158 21.51 -8.95 14.43
N LEU A 159 20.97 -7.75 14.27
CA LEU A 159 19.89 -7.51 13.34
C LEU A 159 20.45 -7.52 11.92
N ALA A 160 20.14 -8.56 11.15
CA ALA A 160 20.65 -8.75 9.80
C ALA A 160 19.88 -7.92 8.77
N ALA A 161 18.54 -7.92 8.87
CA ALA A 161 17.68 -7.23 7.92
C ALA A 161 16.35 -6.80 8.55
N ILE A 162 15.77 -5.75 7.99
CA ILE A 162 14.41 -5.28 8.30
C ILE A 162 13.59 -5.42 7.01
N LYS A 163 12.72 -6.44 6.95
CA LYS A 163 11.98 -6.81 5.74
C LYS A 163 10.54 -6.29 5.79
N PHE A 164 10.27 -5.21 5.06
CA PHE A 164 8.93 -4.63 4.96
C PHE A 164 7.95 -5.57 4.28
N LYS A 165 6.71 -5.60 4.80
CA LYS A 165 5.60 -6.39 4.26
C LYS A 165 4.60 -5.47 3.59
N ASN A 166 3.85 -6.01 2.64
CA ASN A 166 2.80 -5.27 1.96
C ASN A 166 1.59 -5.12 2.92
N PRO A 167 1.18 -3.89 3.30
CA PRO A 167 0.07 -3.67 4.22
C PRO A 167 -1.25 -4.33 3.80
N LYS A 168 -1.46 -4.59 2.49
CA LYS A 168 -2.66 -5.26 1.97
C LYS A 168 -2.84 -6.69 2.47
N GLN A 169 -1.73 -7.37 2.75
CA GLN A 169 -1.74 -8.77 3.17
C GLN A 169 -1.69 -8.92 4.69
N ILE A 170 -1.65 -7.81 5.42
CA ILE A 170 -1.36 -7.77 6.84
C ILE A 170 -2.63 -7.55 7.66
N GLY A 171 -2.86 -8.42 8.63
CA GLY A 171 -3.80 -8.24 9.72
C GLY A 171 -3.09 -8.12 11.06
N PHE A 172 -3.82 -7.67 12.07
CA PHE A 172 -3.34 -7.60 13.45
C PHE A 172 -4.24 -8.42 14.36
N GLU A 173 -3.62 -9.27 15.18
CA GLU A 173 -4.27 -9.89 16.32
C GLU A 173 -4.05 -8.99 17.53
N VAL A 174 -5.14 -8.46 18.07
CA VAL A 174 -5.14 -7.59 19.25
C VAL A 174 -5.81 -8.30 20.43
N ASP A 175 -5.46 -7.88 21.65
CA ASP A 175 -6.16 -8.33 22.85
C ASP A 175 -7.31 -7.43 23.26
N GLU A 176 -7.93 -7.73 24.41
CA GLU A 176 -9.06 -7.01 24.97
C GLU A 176 -8.75 -5.53 25.26
N PHE A 177 -7.47 -5.18 25.38
CA PHE A 177 -6.97 -3.82 25.60
C PHE A 177 -6.37 -3.22 24.32
N LEU A 178 -6.65 -3.79 23.15
CA LEU A 178 -6.15 -3.37 21.84
C LEU A 178 -4.62 -3.47 21.67
N ASN A 179 -3.91 -4.18 22.54
CA ASN A 179 -2.48 -4.41 22.35
C ASN A 179 -2.25 -5.45 21.25
N VAL A 180 -1.38 -5.12 20.29
CA VAL A 180 -1.01 -6.04 19.20
C VAL A 180 -0.19 -7.20 19.75
N ARG A 181 -0.75 -8.42 19.71
CA ARG A 181 -0.07 -9.67 20.08
C ARG A 181 0.68 -10.30 18.93
N ALA A 182 0.10 -10.26 17.74
CA ALA A 182 0.70 -10.83 16.54
C ALA A 182 0.30 -10.07 15.28
N VAL A 183 1.12 -10.24 14.26
CA VAL A 183 0.86 -9.77 12.90
C VAL A 183 0.51 -11.00 12.08
N THR A 184 -0.65 -10.99 11.44
CA THR A 184 -1.06 -12.06 10.55
C THR A 184 -0.77 -11.65 9.11
N SER A 185 -0.34 -12.61 8.31
CA SER A 185 -0.17 -12.46 6.88
C SER A 185 -0.76 -13.66 6.20
N TRP A 186 -1.58 -13.46 5.18
CA TRP A 186 -2.13 -14.56 4.40
C TRP A 186 -1.49 -14.60 3.01
N THR A 187 -1.08 -15.78 2.55
CA THR A 187 -0.64 -16.02 1.16
C THR A 187 -1.32 -17.28 0.60
N PRO A 188 -1.61 -17.35 -0.72
CA PRO A 188 -2.23 -18.52 -1.32
C PRO A 188 -1.46 -19.81 -1.10
N GLU A 189 -0.13 -19.72 -1.11
CA GLU A 189 0.77 -20.87 -1.02
C GLU A 189 0.89 -21.45 0.40
N HIS A 190 0.85 -20.59 1.43
CA HIS A 190 1.17 -20.99 2.81
C HIS A 190 -0.01 -20.82 3.77
N GLY A 191 -1.15 -20.29 3.29
CA GLY A 191 -2.31 -19.98 4.11
C GLY A 191 -2.06 -18.83 5.07
N LEU A 192 -2.72 -18.88 6.23
CA LEU A 192 -2.59 -17.86 7.27
C LEU A 192 -1.31 -18.11 8.09
N ILE A 193 -0.38 -17.16 8.02
CA ILE A 193 0.85 -17.14 8.82
C ILE A 193 0.71 -16.11 9.92
N THR A 194 0.92 -16.51 11.17
CA THR A 194 0.92 -15.62 12.33
C THR A 194 2.35 -15.41 12.83
N VAL A 195 2.79 -14.16 12.89
CA VAL A 195 4.12 -13.78 13.37
C VAL A 195 3.98 -13.03 14.71
N PRO A 196 4.67 -13.47 15.77
CA PRO A 196 4.62 -12.79 17.07
C PRO A 196 5.07 -11.32 16.99
N ARG A 197 4.42 -10.43 17.75
CA ARG A 197 4.72 -8.99 17.78
C ARG A 197 6.19 -8.65 18.01
N GLY A 198 6.91 -9.44 18.82
CA GLY A 198 8.33 -9.22 19.13
C GLY A 198 9.27 -9.40 17.93
N LYS A 199 8.83 -10.11 16.88
CA LYS A 199 9.58 -10.26 15.62
C LYS A 199 9.24 -9.19 14.59
N CYS A 200 8.28 -8.31 14.88
CA CYS A 200 7.79 -7.30 13.96
C CYS A 200 8.13 -5.89 14.47
N LEU A 201 8.61 -5.05 13.56
CA LEU A 201 8.65 -3.61 13.71
C LEU A 201 7.39 -3.02 13.09
N ILE A 202 6.54 -2.42 13.92
CA ILE A 202 5.29 -1.79 13.50
C ILE A 202 5.43 -0.29 13.73
N TYR A 203 5.19 0.48 12.68
CA TYR A 203 5.13 1.93 12.74
C TYR A 203 3.73 2.40 12.34
N VAL A 204 3.03 3.04 13.27
CA VAL A 204 1.70 3.61 13.07
C VAL A 204 1.83 5.12 13.00
N TYR A 205 1.30 5.73 11.95
CA TYR A 205 1.38 7.17 11.71
C TYR A 205 0.02 7.82 12.01
N ASN A 206 0.01 8.95 12.73
CA ASN A 206 -1.22 9.58 13.22
C ASN A 206 -2.17 8.56 13.87
N ALA A 207 -1.64 7.81 14.85
CA ALA A 207 -2.42 6.81 15.59
C ALA A 207 -3.59 7.49 16.33
N ARG A 208 -4.77 6.87 16.26
CA ARG A 208 -5.98 7.27 16.99
C ARG A 208 -6.50 6.06 17.77
N ASP A 209 -7.01 6.31 18.97
CA ASP A 209 -7.74 5.32 19.77
C ASP A 209 -6.97 4.01 20.01
N GLU A 210 -5.63 4.09 20.05
CA GLU A 210 -4.69 2.96 20.23
C GLU A 210 -4.81 1.84 19.17
N LEU A 211 -5.50 2.11 18.07
CA LEU A 211 -5.64 1.16 16.98
C LEU A 211 -4.31 0.94 16.26
N PRO A 212 -4.04 -0.31 15.79
CA PRO A 212 -2.85 -0.61 15.00
C PRO A 212 -2.91 -0.04 13.57
N TYR A 213 -4.01 0.66 13.24
CA TYR A 213 -4.21 1.38 12.00
C TYR A 213 -4.07 2.88 12.25
N GLY A 214 -3.20 3.50 11.47
CA GLY A 214 -2.98 4.94 11.53
C GLY A 214 -3.76 5.70 10.45
N GLU A 215 -3.76 7.02 10.53
CA GLU A 215 -4.39 7.88 9.55
C GLU A 215 -3.39 8.37 8.49
N SER A 216 -3.72 8.15 7.22
CA SER A 216 -2.90 8.60 6.09
C SER A 216 -3.09 10.08 5.80
N ASP A 217 -2.00 10.79 5.47
CA ASP A 217 -2.09 12.17 4.95
C ASP A 217 -2.94 12.23 3.67
N LEU A 218 -2.97 11.14 2.89
CA LEU A 218 -3.73 11.06 1.64
C LEU A 218 -5.24 11.03 1.86
N ARG A 219 -5.70 10.75 3.09
CA ARG A 219 -7.13 10.76 3.41
C ARG A 219 -7.76 12.13 3.17
N ALA A 220 -7.05 13.20 3.53
CA ALA A 220 -7.48 14.58 3.29
C ALA A 220 -7.32 14.99 1.82
N VAL A 221 -6.30 14.45 1.15
CA VAL A 221 -5.94 14.78 -0.24
C VAL A 221 -6.90 14.15 -1.26
N TYR A 222 -7.55 13.03 -0.92
CA TYR A 222 -8.37 12.23 -1.83
C TYR A 222 -9.37 13.07 -2.64
N LYS A 223 -10.12 13.97 -2.00
CA LYS A 223 -11.13 14.80 -2.69
C LYS A 223 -10.52 15.66 -3.80
N HIS A 224 -9.36 16.26 -3.53
CA HIS A 224 -8.67 17.14 -4.46
C HIS A 224 -8.04 16.37 -5.61
N TRP A 225 -7.40 15.23 -5.30
CA TRP A 225 -6.87 14.33 -6.31
C TRP A 225 -7.98 13.83 -7.24
N TYR A 226 -9.10 13.37 -6.67
CA TYR A 226 -10.23 12.88 -7.45
C TYR A 226 -10.80 13.94 -8.39
N SER A 227 -11.08 15.15 -7.87
CA SER A 227 -11.54 16.27 -8.69
C SER A 227 -10.55 16.63 -9.80
N LYS A 228 -9.25 16.69 -9.48
CA LYS A 228 -8.19 16.99 -10.46
C LYS A 228 -8.18 15.96 -11.59
N SER A 229 -8.20 14.67 -11.25
CA SER A 229 -8.22 13.59 -12.25
C SER A 229 -9.43 13.68 -13.17
N ARG A 230 -10.62 13.97 -12.63
CA ARG A 230 -11.85 14.13 -13.43
C ARG A 230 -11.82 15.36 -14.32
N ILE A 231 -11.31 16.48 -13.83
CA ILE A 231 -11.17 17.71 -14.66
C ILE A 231 -10.26 17.43 -15.85
N MET A 232 -9.13 16.74 -15.65
CA MET A 232 -8.22 16.39 -16.74
C MET A 232 -8.89 15.47 -17.78
N GLU A 233 -9.66 14.47 -17.33
CA GLU A 233 -10.44 13.58 -18.20
C GLU A 233 -11.44 14.38 -19.07
N PHE A 234 -12.24 15.25 -18.45
CA PHE A 234 -13.19 16.10 -19.18
C PHE A 234 -12.51 17.11 -20.11
N TRP A 235 -11.36 17.66 -19.71
CA TRP A 235 -10.57 18.56 -20.54
C TRP A 235 -10.07 17.84 -21.79
N ASN A 236 -9.53 16.63 -21.64
CA ASN A 236 -9.07 15.82 -22.78
C ASN A 236 -10.22 15.49 -23.74
N LEU A 237 -11.39 15.11 -23.21
CA LEU A 237 -12.58 14.89 -24.03
C LEU A 237 -13.02 16.16 -24.79
N ARG A 238 -12.95 17.31 -24.12
CA ARG A 238 -13.28 18.60 -24.74
C ARG A 238 -12.30 18.95 -25.86
N LEU A 239 -11.01 18.74 -25.65
CA LEU A 239 -9.96 18.96 -26.66
C LEU A 239 -10.15 18.04 -27.87
N GLN A 240 -10.48 16.76 -27.67
CA GLN A 240 -10.79 15.83 -28.76
C GLN A 240 -11.96 16.34 -29.61
N ARG A 241 -13.05 16.78 -28.98
CA ARG A 241 -14.21 17.32 -29.70
C ARG A 241 -13.90 18.59 -30.49
N PHE A 242 -13.05 19.47 -29.97
CA PHE A 242 -12.66 20.69 -30.70
C PHE A 242 -11.66 20.43 -31.84
N GLY A 243 -10.91 19.32 -31.78
CA GLY A 243 -10.02 18.91 -32.87
C GLY A 243 -10.74 18.30 -34.08
N ILE A 244 -12.03 17.95 -33.95
CA ILE A 244 -12.83 17.39 -35.04
C ILE A 244 -13.61 18.54 -35.70
N PRO A 245 -13.34 18.90 -36.97
CA PRO A 245 -14.09 19.93 -37.66
C PRO A 245 -15.54 19.49 -37.82
N PHE A 246 -16.48 20.35 -37.43
CA PHE A 246 -17.88 20.14 -37.74
C PHE A 246 -18.11 20.50 -39.21
N ALA A 247 -18.48 19.51 -40.03
CA ALA A 247 -18.97 19.79 -41.37
C ALA A 247 -20.30 20.55 -41.24
N TYR A 248 -20.27 21.83 -41.58
CA TYR A 248 -21.46 22.67 -41.63
C TYR A 248 -21.85 22.85 -43.09
N ALA A 249 -23.01 22.31 -43.47
CA ALA A 249 -23.59 22.52 -44.79
C ALA A 249 -24.77 23.49 -44.65
N ASN A 250 -24.64 24.66 -45.27
CA ASN A 250 -25.77 25.55 -45.49
C ASN A 250 -26.58 25.02 -46.66
N ALA A 251 -27.79 24.52 -46.40
CA ALA A 251 -28.76 24.33 -47.46
C ALA A 251 -29.24 25.72 -47.90
N PRO A 252 -29.15 26.06 -49.20
CA PRO A 252 -29.68 27.33 -49.68
C PRO A 252 -31.19 27.37 -49.39
N ASN A 253 -31.65 28.52 -48.88
CA ASN A 253 -33.07 28.73 -48.64
C ASN A 253 -33.77 28.81 -50.01
N PRO A 254 -34.90 28.12 -50.25
CA PRO A 254 -35.55 28.11 -51.56
C PRO A 254 -35.98 29.51 -52.06
N SER A 255 -36.10 30.49 -51.16
CA SER A 255 -36.40 31.88 -51.48
C SER A 255 -35.27 32.61 -52.22
N ASP A 256 -34.02 32.18 -52.03
CA ASP A 256 -32.83 32.90 -52.51
C ASP A 256 -32.40 32.45 -53.93
N ALA A 257 -33.04 31.41 -54.47
CA ALA A 257 -32.75 30.83 -55.79
C ALA A 257 -33.39 31.59 -56.98
N SER A 258 -34.14 32.66 -56.73
CA SER A 258 -34.95 33.36 -57.74
C SER A 258 -34.22 34.52 -58.47
N GLY A 259 -32.91 34.68 -58.28
CA GLY A 259 -32.12 35.80 -58.81
C GLY A 259 -31.14 35.51 -59.95
N ALA A 260 -30.97 34.26 -60.39
CA ALA A 260 -30.01 33.94 -61.44
C ALA A 260 -30.57 34.28 -62.84
N ARG A 261 -30.41 35.55 -63.26
CA ARG A 261 -30.60 35.96 -64.66
C ARG A 261 -29.54 35.28 -65.52
N ILE A 262 -30.01 34.49 -66.48
CA ILE A 262 -29.24 33.97 -67.60
C ILE A 262 -28.83 35.17 -68.46
N LEU A 263 -27.52 35.37 -68.63
CA LEU A 263 -26.90 36.12 -69.73
C LEU A 263 -25.97 35.16 -70.47
#